data_AF-A0AAN9BQZ9-F1
#
_entry.id   AF-A0AAN9BQZ9-F1
#
_cell.length_a   1.000
_cell.length_b   1.000
_cell.length_c   1.000
_cell.angle_alpha   90.00
_cell.angle_beta   90.00
_cell.angle_gamma   90.00
#
_symmetry.space_group_name_H-M   'P 1'
#
loop_
_entity.id
_entity.type
_entity.pdbx_description
1 polymer ?
#
loop_
_entity_poly.entity_id
_entity_poly.type
_entity_poly.pdbx_seq_one_letter_code
_entity_poly.pdbx_strand_id
1 'polypeptide(L)'
;MTGWYVDAESIPVPRFSPEVRTVLDSREEILPRIWKCMVREAANFYLKKYPDLKSSTLYQQIGYRVFSHYPWIDSYCSGRRPWSKFVKSLSQKVRHTRHKQKALGKNGYDPLEAEAPEEEEEEQE
;
A
#
# COMPACT_ATOMS: atom_id res chain seq x y z
N MET A 1 5.48 7.57 -29.73
CA MET A 1 5.36 6.77 -28.49
C MET A 1 6.33 7.32 -27.46
N THR A 2 5.89 8.21 -26.58
CA THR A 2 6.71 8.71 -25.47
C THR A 2 6.60 7.72 -24.31
N GLY A 3 7.57 6.80 -24.25
CA GLY A 3 7.76 5.95 -23.08
C GLY A 3 8.22 6.82 -21.92
N TRP A 4 7.30 7.14 -21.01
CA TRP A 4 7.63 7.82 -19.76
C TRP A 4 8.53 6.89 -18.92
N TYR A 5 9.84 7.01 -19.09
CA TYR A 5 10.81 6.51 -18.13
C TYR A 5 10.66 7.36 -16.88
N VAL A 6 9.86 6.89 -15.93
CA VAL A 6 9.84 7.46 -14.60
C VAL A 6 11.12 6.98 -13.93
N ASP A 7 12.01 7.91 -13.63
CA ASP A 7 13.20 7.60 -12.83
C ASP A 7 12.73 7.06 -11.48
N ALA A 8 13.26 5.90 -11.07
CA ALA A 8 12.86 5.26 -9.82
C ALA A 8 13.09 6.19 -8.61
N GLU A 9 14.09 7.07 -8.69
CA GLU A 9 14.39 8.05 -7.63
C GLU A 9 13.34 9.17 -7.52
N SER A 10 12.66 9.48 -8.64
CA SER A 10 11.60 10.49 -8.73
C SER A 10 10.24 10.02 -8.20
N ILE A 11 10.08 8.72 -7.95
CA ILE A 11 8.84 8.16 -7.40
C ILE A 11 8.72 8.62 -5.95
N PRO A 12 7.62 9.30 -5.57
CA PRO A 12 7.43 9.69 -4.18
C PRO A 12 7.08 8.46 -3.33
N VAL A 13 7.40 8.55 -2.05
CA VAL A 13 7.09 7.53 -1.07
C VAL A 13 5.89 7.99 -0.23
N PRO A 14 4.91 7.12 0.08
CA PRO A 14 3.81 7.47 0.97
C PRO A 14 4.35 7.80 2.37
N ARG A 15 3.74 8.82 2.98
CA ARG A 15 3.87 9.06 4.43
C ARG A 15 2.83 8.20 5.12
N PHE A 16 3.30 7.12 5.76
CA PHE A 16 2.41 6.20 6.46
C PHE A 16 1.84 6.80 7.76
N SER A 17 0.73 6.22 8.22
CA SER A 17 0.10 6.52 9.50
C SER A 17 1.06 6.32 10.69
N PRO A 18 0.80 6.97 11.84
CA PRO A 18 1.63 6.78 13.03
C PRO A 18 1.79 5.32 13.45
N GLU A 19 0.73 4.52 13.37
CA GLU A 19 0.75 3.09 13.71
C GLU A 19 1.78 2.31 12.87
N VAL A 20 1.75 2.48 11.54
CA VAL A 20 2.70 1.84 10.63
C VAL A 20 4.11 2.39 10.82
N ARG A 21 4.25 3.72 11.00
CA ARG A 21 5.55 4.35 11.22
C ARG A 21 6.21 3.88 12.50
N THR A 22 5.48 3.75 13.60
CA THR A 22 6.03 3.25 14.87
C THR A 22 6.69 1.90 14.68
N VAL A 23 6.06 0.97 13.95
CA VAL A 23 6.62 -0.37 13.69
C VAL A 23 7.82 -0.33 12.72
N LEU A 24 7.75 0.52 11.68
CA LEU A 24 8.85 0.69 10.75
C LEU A 24 10.08 1.35 11.41
N ASP A 25 9.86 2.27 12.34
CA ASP A 25 10.90 3.01 13.06
C ASP A 25 11.46 2.19 14.26
N SER A 26 10.62 1.42 14.97
CA SER A 26 11.02 0.58 16.11
C SER A 26 11.83 -0.66 15.71
N ARG A 27 11.76 -1.04 14.43
CA ARG A 27 12.38 -2.25 13.89
C ARG A 27 11.90 -3.53 14.58
N GLU A 28 10.65 -3.54 15.02
CA GLU A 28 10.01 -4.75 15.53
C GLU A 28 9.48 -5.62 14.38
N GLU A 29 9.10 -6.85 14.70
CA GLU A 29 8.47 -7.73 13.72
C GLU A 29 7.19 -7.10 13.17
N ILE A 30 7.10 -7.00 11.84
CA ILE A 30 5.91 -6.44 11.19
C ILE A 30 4.77 -7.45 11.32
N LEU A 31 3.77 -7.13 12.14
CA LEU A 31 2.59 -7.98 12.28
C LEU A 31 1.73 -7.98 11.00
N PRO A 32 0.99 -9.07 10.70
CA PRO A 32 0.13 -9.16 9.53
C PRO A 32 -0.90 -8.03 9.40
N ARG A 33 -1.42 -7.51 10.52
CA ARG A 33 -2.34 -6.35 10.54
C ARG A 33 -1.65 -5.08 10.03
N ILE A 34 -0.45 -4.80 10.53
CA ILE A 34 0.34 -3.62 10.15
C ILE A 34 0.73 -3.70 8.68
N TRP A 35 1.12 -4.88 8.20
CA TRP A 35 1.36 -5.12 6.77
C TRP A 35 0.15 -4.75 5.90
N LYS A 36 -1.05 -5.20 6.30
CA LYS A 36 -2.30 -4.87 5.58
C LYS A 36 -2.56 -3.36 5.59
N CYS A 37 -2.36 -2.67 6.72
CA CYS A 37 -2.50 -1.21 6.83
C CYS A 37 -1.52 -0.49 5.88
N MET A 38 -0.24 -0.85 5.92
CA MET A 38 0.79 -0.29 5.07
C MET A 38 0.46 -0.45 3.58
N VAL A 39 0.04 -1.66 3.16
CA VAL A 39 -0.34 -1.94 1.77
C VAL A 39 -1.58 -1.13 1.36
N ARG A 40 -2.57 -0.98 2.24
CA ARG A 40 -3.79 -0.18 1.99
C ARG A 40 -3.44 1.29 1.80
N GLU A 41 -2.64 1.87 2.69
CA GLU A 41 -2.21 3.27 2.61
C GLU A 41 -1.39 3.54 1.36
N ALA A 42 -0.43 2.65 1.03
CA ALA A 42 0.34 2.74 -0.20
C ALA A 42 -0.57 2.66 -1.45
N ALA A 43 -1.53 1.74 -1.47
CA ALA A 43 -2.46 1.60 -2.59
C ALA A 43 -3.27 2.88 -2.80
N ASN A 44 -3.78 3.49 -1.73
CA ASN A 44 -4.56 4.72 -1.79
C ASN A 44 -3.71 5.90 -2.29
N PHE A 45 -2.50 6.04 -1.75
CA PHE A 45 -1.55 7.08 -2.17
C PHE A 45 -1.20 6.97 -3.65
N TYR A 46 -0.81 5.78 -4.11
CA TYR A 46 -0.41 5.59 -5.50
C TYR A 46 -1.59 5.59 -6.47
N LEU A 47 -2.80 5.21 -6.07
CA LEU A 47 -4.00 5.38 -6.89
C LEU A 47 -4.37 6.86 -7.06
N LYS A 48 -4.19 7.68 -6.02
CA LYS A 48 -4.40 9.14 -6.13
C LYS A 48 -3.39 9.78 -7.07
N LYS A 49 -2.11 9.37 -7.00
CA LYS A 49 -1.05 9.95 -7.83
C LYS A 49 -0.99 9.37 -9.24
N TYR A 50 -1.31 8.08 -9.39
CA TYR A 50 -1.29 7.34 -10.65
C TYR A 50 -2.62 6.59 -10.82
N PRO A 51 -3.72 7.27 -11.20
CA PRO A 51 -5.04 6.66 -11.33
C PRO A 51 -5.06 5.43 -12.26
N ASP A 52 -4.22 5.44 -13.29
CA ASP A 52 -4.03 4.38 -14.27
C ASP A 52 -2.85 3.43 -14.00
N LEU A 53 -2.38 3.33 -12.75
CA LEU A 53 -1.35 2.38 -12.32
C LEU A 53 -1.66 0.91 -12.73
N LYS A 54 -1.10 0.48 -13.86
CA LYS A 54 -1.28 -0.87 -14.44
C LYS A 54 0.06 -1.51 -14.84
N SER A 55 1.10 -0.69 -15.01
CA SER A 55 2.42 -1.13 -15.47
C SER A 55 3.16 -1.94 -14.40
N SER A 56 3.54 -3.17 -14.76
CA SER A 56 4.39 -4.04 -13.91
C SER A 56 5.72 -3.35 -13.58
N THR A 57 6.32 -2.66 -14.56
CA THR A 57 7.57 -1.91 -14.36
C THR A 57 7.40 -0.82 -13.30
N LEU A 58 6.31 -0.05 -13.36
CA LEU A 58 6.07 1.01 -12.38
C LEU A 58 5.84 0.44 -10.97
N TYR A 59 5.15 -0.69 -10.85
CA TYR A 59 5.04 -1.40 -9.57
C TYR A 59 6.40 -1.82 -9.01
N GLN A 60 7.30 -2.33 -9.86
CA GLN A 60 8.66 -2.71 -9.42
C GLN A 60 9.46 -1.49 -8.96
N GLN A 61 9.40 -0.38 -9.68
CA GLN A 61 10.07 0.85 -9.30
C GLN A 61 9.50 1.42 -7.98
N ILE A 62 8.17 1.41 -7.81
CA ILE A 62 7.51 1.75 -6.55
C ILE A 62 8.02 0.87 -5.42
N GLY A 63 8.04 -0.45 -5.62
CA GLY A 63 8.50 -1.40 -4.62
C GLY A 63 9.94 -1.14 -4.20
N TYR A 64 10.83 -0.99 -5.17
CA TYR A 64 12.22 -0.64 -4.93
C TYR A 64 12.37 0.68 -4.15
N ARG A 65 11.60 1.71 -4.54
CA ARG A 65 11.69 3.03 -3.92
C ARG A 65 11.18 3.05 -2.48
N VAL A 66 10.03 2.42 -2.23
CA VAL A 66 9.47 2.24 -0.87
C VAL A 66 10.44 1.46 0.00
N PHE A 67 11.02 0.39 -0.53
CA PHE A 67 11.97 -0.44 0.19
C PHE A 67 13.28 0.31 0.51
N SER A 68 13.80 1.09 -0.44
CA SER A 68 15.01 1.90 -0.23
C SER A 68 14.82 2.96 0.85
N HIS A 69 13.57 3.43 1.04
CA HIS A 69 13.23 4.41 2.07
C HIS A 69 12.89 3.75 3.42
N TYR A 70 12.24 2.59 3.39
CA TYR A 70 11.87 1.80 4.56
C TYR A 70 12.46 0.38 4.45
N PRO A 71 13.78 0.22 4.66
CA PRO A 71 14.45 -1.07 4.48
C PRO A 71 13.95 -2.15 5.43
N TRP A 72 13.37 -1.74 6.58
CA TRP A 72 12.84 -2.68 7.58
C TRP A 72 11.67 -3.55 7.09
N ILE A 73 11.01 -3.14 6.01
CA ILE A 73 9.99 -3.93 5.32
C ILE A 73 10.51 -5.32 4.92
N ASP A 74 11.83 -5.46 4.73
CA ASP A 74 12.48 -6.74 4.41
C ASP A 74 12.23 -7.83 5.44
N SER A 75 12.16 -7.46 6.72
CA SER A 75 11.93 -8.40 7.83
C SER A 75 10.68 -9.27 7.61
N TYR A 76 9.69 -8.74 6.90
CA TYR A 76 8.44 -9.43 6.58
C TYR A 76 8.42 -10.10 5.20
N CYS A 77 9.45 -9.87 4.39
CA CYS A 77 9.53 -10.29 3.00
C CYS A 77 10.59 -11.37 2.81
N SER A 78 10.17 -12.64 2.78
CA SER A 78 11.07 -13.72 2.37
C SER A 78 11.22 -13.75 0.84
N GLY A 79 12.45 -13.60 0.32
CA GLY A 79 12.75 -13.85 -1.10
C GLY A 79 14.00 -13.16 -1.65
N ARG A 80 14.39 -13.54 -2.89
CA ARG A 80 15.56 -12.97 -3.60
C ARG A 80 15.45 -11.48 -3.93
N ARG A 81 14.23 -10.95 -3.98
CA ARG A 81 13.94 -9.53 -4.20
C ARG A 81 13.01 -9.07 -3.08
N PRO A 82 13.52 -8.30 -2.13
CA PRO A 82 12.85 -8.11 -0.85
C PRO A 82 11.54 -7.32 -0.99
N TRP A 83 11.44 -6.40 -1.96
CA TRP A 83 10.19 -5.69 -2.24
C TRP A 83 9.13 -6.51 -3.01
N SER A 84 9.41 -7.73 -3.45
CA SER A 84 8.48 -8.46 -4.35
C SER A 84 7.16 -8.82 -3.67
N LYS A 85 7.20 -9.18 -2.38
CA LYS A 85 5.99 -9.45 -1.59
C LYS A 85 5.14 -8.18 -1.46
N PHE A 86 5.78 -7.05 -1.19
CA PHE A 86 5.13 -5.74 -1.17
C PHE A 86 4.46 -5.41 -2.51
N VAL A 87 5.20 -5.55 -3.62
CA VAL A 87 4.67 -5.31 -4.97
C VAL A 87 3.47 -6.19 -5.28
N LYS A 88 3.54 -7.48 -4.93
CA LYS A 88 2.43 -8.42 -5.09
C LYS A 88 1.21 -7.96 -4.30
N SER A 89 1.36 -7.68 -3.00
CA SER A 89 0.27 -7.20 -2.15
C SER A 89 -0.32 -5.87 -2.62
N LEU A 90 0.54 -4.93 -3.04
CA LEU A 90 0.13 -3.63 -3.57
C LEU A 90 -0.71 -3.79 -4.85
N SER A 91 -0.23 -4.57 -5.83
CA SER A 91 -0.95 -4.80 -7.09
C SER A 91 -2.32 -5.46 -6.88
N GLN A 92 -2.41 -6.41 -5.94
CA GLN A 92 -3.66 -7.03 -5.55
C GLN A 92 -4.62 -6.03 -4.90
N LYS A 93 -4.13 -5.21 -3.95
CA LYS A 93 -4.96 -4.20 -3.28
C LYS A 93 -5.44 -3.12 -4.24
N VAL A 94 -4.58 -2.60 -5.12
CA VAL A 94 -4.96 -1.62 -6.16
C VAL A 94 -6.06 -2.18 -7.07
N ARG A 95 -5.93 -3.43 -7.51
CA ARG A 95 -6.97 -4.11 -8.30
C ARG A 95 -8.27 -4.20 -7.53
N HIS A 96 -8.22 -4.66 -6.27
CA HIS A 96 -9.40 -4.77 -5.42
C HIS A 96 -10.09 -3.41 -5.22
N THR A 97 -9.33 -2.35 -4.89
CA THR A 97 -9.87 -0.99 -4.72
C THR A 97 -10.58 -0.51 -5.98
N ARG A 98 -10.00 -0.72 -7.18
CA ARG A 98 -10.67 -0.39 -8.44
C ARG A 98 -11.95 -1.18 -8.69
N HIS A 99 -11.94 -2.47 -8.41
CA HIS A 99 -13.16 -3.30 -8.53
C HIS A 99 -14.27 -2.78 -7.59
N LYS A 100 -13.92 -2.45 -6.34
CA LYS A 100 -14.86 -1.89 -5.35
C LYS A 100 -15.40 -0.53 -5.82
N GLN A 101 -14.54 0.35 -6.32
CA GLN A 101 -14.94 1.65 -6.90
C GLN A 101 -15.91 1.50 -8.08
N LYS A 102 -15.64 0.55 -8.98
CA LYS A 102 -16.53 0.26 -10.12
C LYS A 102 -17.88 -0.29 -9.67
N ALA A 103 -17.89 -1.19 -8.69
CA ALA A 103 -19.12 -1.78 -8.15
C ALA A 103 -20.00 -0.74 -7.43
N LEU A 104 -19.38 0.23 -6.76
CA LEU A 104 -20.08 1.28 -6.02
C LEU A 104 -20.52 2.47 -6.89
N GLY A 105 -20.24 2.46 -8.20
CA GLY A 105 -20.63 3.53 -9.13
C GLY A 105 -20.01 4.91 -8.83
N LYS A 106 -19.05 5.01 -7.90
CA LYS A 106 -18.52 6.28 -7.39
C LYS A 106 -17.11 6.56 -7.92
N ASN A 107 -16.99 7.67 -8.67
CA ASN A 107 -15.75 8.41 -8.92
C ASN A 107 -15.21 9.15 -7.66
N GLY A 108 -15.57 8.70 -6.45
CA GLY A 108 -15.32 9.42 -5.19
C GLY A 108 -15.28 8.51 -3.96
N TYR A 109 -14.73 7.31 -4.09
CA TYR A 109 -14.50 6.44 -2.93
C TYR A 109 -13.26 6.92 -2.17
N ASP A 110 -13.46 7.50 -0.98
CA ASP A 110 -12.41 7.65 0.03
C ASP A 110 -12.36 6.38 0.89
N PRO A 111 -11.30 5.55 0.79
CA PRO A 111 -11.19 4.29 1.51
C PRO A 111 -11.07 4.44 3.04
N LEU A 112 -10.87 5.66 3.55
CA LEU A 112 -10.76 5.93 4.99
C LEU A 112 -12.13 5.96 5.69
N GLU A 113 -13.22 6.31 5.01
CA GLU A 113 -14.56 6.37 5.62
C GLU A 113 -15.27 5.02 5.67
N ALA A 114 -14.90 4.07 4.80
CA ALA A 114 -15.64 2.80 4.65
C ALA A 114 -15.20 1.68 5.61
N GLU A 115 -14.22 1.93 6.47
CA GLU A 115 -13.72 0.98 7.47
C GLU A 115 -13.67 1.66 8.85
N ALA A 116 -14.71 2.46 9.20
CA ALA A 116 -14.99 2.74 10.60
C ALA A 116 -15.31 1.38 11.29
N PRO A 117 -14.68 1.07 12.44
CA PRO A 117 -15.00 -0.15 13.17
C PRO A 117 -16.48 -0.09 13.57
N GLU A 118 -17.24 -1.11 13.20
CA GLU A 118 -18.53 -1.37 13.84
C GLU A 118 -18.21 -1.58 15.32
N GLU A 119 -18.71 -0.69 16.17
CA GLU A 119 -18.70 -0.89 17.62
C GLU A 119 -19.50 -2.18 17.89
N GLU A 120 -18.80 -3.27 18.20
CA GLU A 120 -19.42 -4.44 18.78
C GLU A 120 -19.92 -4.01 20.17
N GLU A 121 -21.24 -3.78 20.27
CA GLU A 121 -21.93 -3.69 21.55
C GLU A 121 -21.75 -5.03 22.29
N GLU A 122 -20.78 -5.09 23.20
CA GLU A 122 -20.73 -6.13 24.23
C GLU A 122 -21.87 -5.88 25.22
N GLU A 123 -23.04 -6.45 24.93
CA GLU A 123 -23.98 -6.87 25.98
C GLU A 123 -23.36 -8.07 26.71
N GLN A 124 -22.86 -7.87 27.93
CA GLN A 124 -22.71 -8.95 28.91
C GLN A 124 -23.12 -8.50 30.31
N GLU A 125 -24.28 -9.04 30.70
CA GLU A 125 -24.88 -9.33 32.04
C GLU A 125 -25.02 -8.24 33.11
#